data_AF-A0A9E6BCT3-F1
#
_entry.id   AF-A0A9E6BCT3-F1
#
_cell.length_a   1.000
_cell.length_b   1.000
_cell.length_c   1.000
_cell.angle_alpha   90.00
_cell.angle_beta   90.00
_cell.angle_gamma   90.00
#
_symmetry.space_group_name_H-M   'P 1'
#
loop_
_entity.id
_entity.type
_entity.pdbx_description
1 polymer ?
#
loop_
_entity_poly.entity_id
_entity_poly.type
_entity_poly.pdbx_seq_one_letter_code
_entity_poly.pdbx_strand_id
1 'polypeptide(L)'
;MIKIRPFSEKDLCRLMEMIFSYYCEMAGHDEQPISEGKILRTVNTLAADPAKGKIFIIEVGRRLAGYAILIYHWSNESGGETLFIDELYVEPGSRRRGAATAFLAWVEENENFFALQVAVNPDNRAACGLFKKAGFSPRPEKRALFKPCNRVTAARKVPDLNGTAALPQLITERLLLKAIDESYASEVLDFFKRNRGFLQKWEPLRPADFYTLEYQKKEIISELLSMRRGAMYKFWLFKKEEDPGCSRVIGSAALSCIARGCFQSCFLGYRMDKAETNRGYMTEALRCVIDFAFNRLRLHRIEANIMPRNHASRRVVEKLGFHYEGLARQYLQINGRWEDHMRFVLIK
;
A
#
# COMPACT_ATOMS: atom_id res chain seq x y z
N MET A 1 -20.76 26.50 3.73
CA MET A 1 -19.46 25.86 4.01
C MET A 1 -19.62 24.37 3.79
N ILE A 2 -18.74 23.74 3.00
CA ILE A 2 -18.72 22.29 2.77
C ILE A 2 -17.59 21.70 3.60
N LYS A 3 -17.85 20.62 4.33
CA LYS A 3 -16.84 19.92 5.12
C LYS A 3 -16.84 18.45 4.76
N ILE A 4 -15.65 17.87 4.58
CA ILE A 4 -15.45 16.45 4.34
C ILE A 4 -14.68 15.90 5.52
N ARG A 5 -15.16 14.81 6.11
CA ARG A 5 -14.53 14.17 7.26
C ARG A 5 -14.72 12.65 7.23
N PRO A 6 -13.86 11.88 7.92
CA PRO A 6 -14.10 10.46 8.11
C PRO A 6 -15.45 10.19 8.79
N PHE A 7 -16.02 9.05 8.45
CA PHE A 7 -17.15 8.46 9.16
C PHE A 7 -16.84 8.26 10.65
N SER A 8 -17.86 8.45 11.48
CA SER A 8 -17.87 8.07 12.89
C SER A 8 -19.14 7.28 13.20
N GLU A 9 -19.14 6.48 14.28
CA GLU A 9 -20.32 5.68 14.66
C GLU A 9 -21.61 6.52 14.85
N LYS A 10 -21.46 7.80 15.22
CA LYS A 10 -22.59 8.74 15.35
C LYS A 10 -23.31 9.00 14.03
N ASP A 11 -22.65 8.75 12.90
CA ASP A 11 -23.19 8.95 11.56
C ASP A 11 -23.93 7.72 11.03
N LEU A 12 -23.83 6.56 11.71
CA LEU A 12 -24.27 5.25 11.18
C LEU A 12 -25.71 5.26 10.69
N CYS A 13 -26.64 5.71 11.53
CA CYS A 13 -28.06 5.74 11.20
C CYS A 13 -28.31 6.58 9.93
N ARG A 14 -27.73 7.77 9.87
CA ARG A 14 -27.90 8.69 8.74
C ARG A 14 -27.20 8.19 7.47
N LEU A 15 -26.04 7.56 7.61
CA LEU A 15 -25.33 6.93 6.50
C LEU A 15 -26.17 5.80 5.89
N MET A 16 -26.78 4.95 6.72
CA MET A 16 -27.66 3.87 6.24
C MET A 16 -28.84 4.42 5.44
N GLU A 17 -29.53 5.46 5.91
CA GLU A 17 -30.62 6.12 5.18
C GLU A 17 -30.18 6.64 3.80
N MET A 18 -28.98 7.25 3.72
CA MET A 18 -28.45 7.74 2.45
C MET A 18 -28.06 6.61 1.50
N ILE A 19 -27.46 5.52 2.02
CA ILE A 19 -27.13 4.34 1.20
C ILE A 19 -28.42 3.73 0.63
N PHE A 20 -29.45 3.54 1.45
CA PHE A 20 -30.76 3.08 0.95
C PHE A 20 -31.32 4.02 -0.13
N SER A 21 -31.23 5.33 0.08
CA SER A 21 -31.68 6.32 -0.91
C SER A 21 -30.89 6.22 -2.22
N TYR A 22 -29.58 6.02 -2.15
CA TYR A 22 -28.71 5.81 -3.31
C TYR A 22 -29.16 4.58 -4.12
N TYR A 23 -29.34 3.43 -3.47
CA TYR A 23 -29.78 2.21 -4.17
C TYR A 23 -31.21 2.29 -4.69
N CYS A 24 -32.11 3.01 -4.00
CA CYS A 24 -33.45 3.31 -4.53
C CYS A 24 -33.39 4.15 -5.82
N GLU A 25 -32.48 5.14 -5.88
CA GLU A 25 -32.26 5.94 -7.10
C GLU A 25 -31.61 5.12 -8.24
N MET A 26 -30.95 4.01 -7.92
CA MET A 26 -30.32 3.08 -8.88
C MET A 26 -31.20 1.88 -9.25
N ALA A 27 -32.40 1.75 -8.66
CA ALA A 27 -33.31 0.63 -8.88
C ALA A 27 -33.68 0.51 -10.38
N GLY A 28 -33.17 -0.55 -11.01
CA GLY A 28 -33.23 -0.78 -12.46
C GLY A 28 -31.95 -1.43 -13.04
N HIS A 29 -30.85 -1.47 -12.29
CA HIS A 29 -29.55 -1.93 -12.80
C HIS A 29 -28.86 -3.08 -12.01
N ASP A 30 -29.38 -3.48 -10.84
CA ASP A 30 -28.82 -4.57 -10.03
C ASP A 30 -29.84 -5.69 -9.79
N GLU A 31 -29.40 -6.95 -9.95
CA GLU A 31 -30.22 -8.17 -9.77
C GLU A 31 -30.51 -8.51 -8.30
N GLN A 32 -29.85 -7.85 -7.33
CA GLN A 32 -30.10 -8.06 -5.90
C GLN A 32 -30.24 -6.73 -5.14
N PRO A 33 -31.35 -6.52 -4.40
CA PRO A 33 -31.51 -5.33 -3.58
C PRO A 33 -30.45 -5.27 -2.46
N ILE A 34 -29.99 -4.05 -2.16
CA ILE A 34 -29.15 -3.79 -0.99
C ILE A 34 -29.95 -4.15 0.28
N SER A 35 -29.29 -4.78 1.26
CA SER A 35 -29.91 -5.11 2.55
C SER A 35 -29.16 -4.44 3.68
N GLU A 36 -29.85 -4.16 4.78
CA GLU A 36 -29.26 -3.63 6.01
C GLU A 36 -28.04 -4.44 6.45
N GLY A 37 -28.14 -5.78 6.43
CA GLY A 37 -27.03 -6.65 6.78
C GLY A 37 -25.81 -6.53 5.84
N LYS A 38 -26.01 -6.26 4.54
CA LYS A 38 -24.89 -5.97 3.61
C LYS A 38 -24.24 -4.63 3.97
N ILE A 39 -25.04 -3.60 4.21
CA ILE A 39 -24.56 -2.25 4.56
C ILE A 39 -23.73 -2.30 5.85
N LEU A 40 -24.26 -2.91 6.91
CA LEU A 40 -23.58 -3.03 8.20
C LEU A 40 -22.27 -3.80 8.08
N ARG A 41 -22.22 -4.87 7.28
CA ARG A 41 -20.97 -5.59 7.01
C ARG A 41 -19.93 -4.70 6.34
N THR A 42 -20.33 -3.92 5.33
CA THR A 42 -19.42 -2.97 4.66
C THR A 42 -18.92 -1.92 5.64
N VAL A 43 -19.83 -1.25 6.38
CA VAL A 43 -19.46 -0.19 7.33
C VAL A 43 -18.54 -0.71 8.42
N ASN A 44 -18.88 -1.83 9.04
CA ASN A 44 -18.05 -2.44 10.09
C ASN A 44 -16.68 -2.87 9.56
N THR A 45 -16.63 -3.42 8.35
CA THR A 45 -15.36 -3.85 7.73
C THR A 45 -14.45 -2.65 7.45
N LEU A 46 -14.99 -1.58 6.86
CA LEU A 46 -14.20 -0.39 6.52
C LEU A 46 -13.84 0.45 7.74
N ALA A 47 -14.68 0.47 8.78
CA ALA A 47 -14.37 1.11 10.05
C ALA A 47 -13.26 0.37 10.81
N ALA A 48 -13.26 -0.97 10.76
CA ALA A 48 -12.25 -1.80 11.44
C ALA A 48 -10.92 -1.90 10.69
N ASP A 49 -10.92 -1.79 9.35
CA ASP A 49 -9.74 -1.97 8.52
C ASP A 49 -9.61 -0.86 7.45
N PRO A 50 -8.98 0.28 7.81
CA PRO A 50 -8.76 1.39 6.89
C PRO A 50 -7.89 1.06 5.67
N ALA A 51 -7.23 -0.10 5.64
CA ALA A 51 -6.44 -0.54 4.50
C ALA A 51 -7.32 -1.07 3.35
N LYS A 52 -8.55 -1.53 3.66
CA LYS A 52 -9.53 -1.97 2.64
C LYS A 52 -10.26 -0.80 1.99
N GLY A 53 -10.45 0.28 2.73
CA GLY A 53 -11.19 1.44 2.26
C GLY A 53 -11.54 2.39 3.38
N LYS A 54 -12.14 3.51 3.02
CA LYS A 54 -12.59 4.55 3.95
C LYS A 54 -13.96 5.06 3.56
N ILE A 55 -14.74 5.41 4.58
CA ILE A 55 -16.02 6.07 4.41
C ILE A 55 -15.87 7.53 4.81
N PHE A 56 -16.33 8.43 3.95
CA PHE A 56 -16.32 9.86 4.17
C PHE A 56 -17.73 10.41 4.23
N ILE A 57 -17.91 11.38 5.10
CA ILE A 57 -19.14 12.15 5.27
C ILE A 57 -18.94 13.53 4.67
N ILE A 58 -19.92 13.96 3.87
CA ILE A 58 -19.98 15.28 3.24
C ILE A 58 -21.05 16.10 3.96
N GLU A 59 -20.64 17.19 4.59
CA GLU A 59 -21.53 18.12 5.29
C GLU A 59 -21.68 19.40 4.47
N VAL A 60 -22.91 19.90 4.35
CA VAL A 60 -23.23 21.19 3.73
C VAL A 60 -23.92 22.06 4.79
N GLY A 61 -23.18 23.04 5.32
CA GLY A 61 -23.63 23.80 6.49
C GLY A 61 -23.60 22.93 7.75
N ARG A 62 -24.75 22.78 8.42
CA ARG A 62 -24.91 21.91 9.60
C ARG A 62 -25.58 20.57 9.28
N ARG A 63 -25.80 20.26 8.00
CA ARG A 63 -26.49 19.03 7.56
C ARG A 63 -25.51 18.05 6.97
N LEU A 64 -25.68 16.79 7.34
CA LEU A 64 -25.07 15.65 6.67
C LEU A 64 -25.77 15.48 5.33
N ALA A 65 -25.04 15.73 4.24
CA ALA A 65 -25.59 16.01 2.92
C ALA A 65 -25.15 15.00 1.85
N GLY A 66 -24.25 14.08 2.20
CA GLY A 66 -23.76 13.04 1.32
C GLY A 66 -22.70 12.18 1.99
N TYR A 67 -22.25 11.16 1.28
CA TYR A 67 -21.16 10.30 1.68
C TYR A 67 -20.36 9.82 0.47
N ALA A 68 -19.19 9.29 0.73
CA ALA A 68 -18.40 8.60 -0.27
C ALA A 68 -17.69 7.39 0.32
N ILE A 69 -17.48 6.36 -0.50
CA ILE A 69 -16.72 5.17 -0.16
C ILE A 69 -15.52 5.11 -1.11
N LEU A 70 -14.32 5.08 -0.53
CA LEU A 70 -13.07 4.95 -1.26
C LEU A 70 -12.45 3.58 -0.98
N ILE A 71 -12.06 2.87 -2.02
CA ILE A 71 -11.44 1.55 -1.95
C ILE A 71 -10.03 1.63 -2.54
N TYR A 72 -9.05 1.10 -1.81
CA TYR A 72 -7.64 1.09 -2.21
C TYR A 72 -7.31 -0.26 -2.85
N HIS A 73 -6.64 -0.23 -4.00
CA HIS A 73 -6.13 -1.47 -4.61
C HIS A 73 -4.88 -1.19 -5.44
N TRP A 74 -4.04 -2.21 -5.59
CA TRP A 74 -2.92 -2.15 -6.52
C TRP A 74 -3.38 -2.56 -7.92
N SER A 75 -3.05 -1.77 -8.94
CA SER A 75 -3.34 -2.08 -10.33
C SER A 75 -2.05 -2.39 -11.07
N ASN A 76 -1.93 -3.62 -11.57
CA ASN A 76 -0.83 -4.01 -12.45
C ASN A 76 -0.88 -3.25 -13.79
N GLU A 77 -2.08 -2.93 -14.29
CA GLU A 77 -2.29 -2.14 -15.51
C GLU A 77 -1.80 -0.70 -15.35
N SER A 78 -1.92 -0.15 -14.14
CA SER A 78 -1.50 1.23 -13.84
C SER A 78 -0.11 1.31 -13.19
N GLY A 79 0.49 0.17 -12.80
CA GLY A 79 1.82 0.12 -12.19
C GLY A 79 1.89 0.85 -10.84
N GLY A 80 0.77 1.00 -10.13
CA GLY A 80 0.70 1.80 -8.91
C GLY A 80 -0.60 1.66 -8.13
N GLU A 81 -0.62 2.28 -6.95
CA GLU A 81 -1.78 2.32 -6.05
C GLU A 81 -2.92 3.10 -6.73
N THR A 82 -4.06 2.45 -6.91
CA THR A 82 -5.26 3.02 -7.52
C THR A 82 -6.32 3.19 -6.46
N LEU A 83 -6.95 4.36 -6.46
CA LEU A 83 -8.10 4.65 -5.63
C LEU A 83 -9.38 4.51 -6.45
N PHE A 84 -10.31 3.71 -5.96
CA PHE A 84 -11.62 3.53 -6.58
C PHE A 84 -12.67 4.24 -5.74
N ILE A 85 -13.43 5.15 -6.35
CA ILE A 85 -14.63 5.73 -5.77
C ILE A 85 -15.74 4.71 -6.01
N ASP A 86 -16.01 3.90 -4.99
CA ASP A 86 -17.03 2.86 -5.05
C ASP A 86 -18.42 3.49 -5.02
N GLU A 87 -18.63 4.44 -4.11
CA GLU A 87 -19.86 5.23 -4.03
C GLU A 87 -19.52 6.71 -3.81
N LEU A 88 -20.26 7.59 -4.47
CA LEU A 88 -20.27 9.03 -4.21
C LEU A 88 -21.71 9.52 -4.34
N TYR A 89 -22.35 9.73 -3.19
CA TYR A 89 -23.74 10.12 -3.11
C TYR A 89 -23.89 11.49 -2.45
N VAL A 90 -24.74 12.32 -3.03
CA VAL A 90 -25.16 13.60 -2.46
C VAL A 90 -26.67 13.64 -2.50
N GLU A 91 -27.28 13.97 -1.38
CA GLU A 91 -28.73 14.04 -1.26
C GLU A 91 -29.34 15.03 -2.26
N PRO A 92 -30.52 14.74 -2.84
CA PRO A 92 -31.18 15.59 -3.84
C PRO A 92 -31.23 17.08 -3.45
N GLY A 93 -31.60 17.40 -2.22
CA GLY A 93 -31.71 18.79 -1.72
C GLY A 93 -30.37 19.53 -1.58
N SER A 94 -29.25 18.81 -1.64
CA SER A 94 -27.88 19.33 -1.52
C SER A 94 -27.10 19.28 -2.84
N ARG A 95 -27.69 18.75 -3.92
CA ARG A 95 -27.08 18.71 -5.26
C ARG A 95 -26.94 20.12 -5.84
N ARG A 96 -26.02 20.26 -6.81
CA ARG A 96 -25.68 21.54 -7.48
C ARG A 96 -25.17 22.65 -6.55
N ARG A 97 -24.75 22.30 -5.33
CA ARG A 97 -24.10 23.20 -4.36
C ARG A 97 -22.59 22.99 -4.24
N GLY A 98 -22.00 22.24 -5.18
CA GLY A 98 -20.56 21.96 -5.20
C GLY A 98 -20.08 20.83 -4.28
N ALA A 99 -20.97 20.14 -3.55
CA ALA A 99 -20.60 19.07 -2.60
C ALA A 99 -19.70 17.97 -3.22
N ALA A 100 -20.13 17.38 -4.33
CA ALA A 100 -19.36 16.33 -5.01
C ALA A 100 -18.06 16.88 -5.64
N THR A 101 -18.08 18.11 -6.16
CA THR A 101 -16.88 18.78 -6.69
C THR A 101 -15.86 19.03 -5.58
N ALA A 102 -16.31 19.50 -4.42
CA ALA A 102 -15.47 19.69 -3.24
C ALA A 102 -14.90 18.37 -2.73
N PHE A 103 -15.68 17.28 -2.78
CA PHE A 103 -15.19 15.95 -2.43
C PHE A 103 -14.07 15.48 -3.38
N LEU A 104 -14.25 15.61 -4.69
CA LEU A 104 -13.22 15.24 -5.67
C LEU A 104 -11.94 16.06 -5.50
N ALA A 105 -12.07 17.38 -5.29
CA ALA A 105 -10.92 18.24 -4.97
C ALA A 105 -10.23 17.80 -3.66
N TRP A 106 -11.02 17.48 -2.64
CA TRP A 106 -10.49 16.99 -1.36
C TRP A 106 -9.74 15.67 -1.53
N VAL A 107 -10.25 14.72 -2.33
CA VAL A 107 -9.56 13.45 -2.63
C VAL A 107 -8.21 13.72 -3.30
N GLU A 108 -8.15 14.63 -4.27
CA GLU A 108 -6.89 15.03 -4.93
C GLU A 108 -5.91 15.76 -4.00
N GLU A 109 -6.41 16.44 -2.99
CA GLU A 109 -5.61 17.16 -1.99
C GLU A 109 -5.13 16.27 -0.83
N ASN A 110 -5.88 15.23 -0.46
CA ASN A 110 -5.68 14.51 0.79
C ASN A 110 -5.36 13.01 0.62
N GLU A 111 -5.65 12.40 -0.53
CA GLU A 111 -5.38 10.99 -0.79
C GLU A 111 -4.23 10.82 -1.80
N ASN A 112 -3.43 9.77 -1.61
CA ASN A 112 -2.33 9.44 -2.51
C ASN A 112 -2.73 8.28 -3.41
N PHE A 113 -2.68 8.52 -4.71
CA PHE A 113 -2.99 7.51 -5.72
C PHE A 113 -2.24 7.81 -7.01
N PHE A 114 -1.85 6.75 -7.70
CA PHE A 114 -1.38 6.82 -9.08
C PHE A 114 -2.53 7.14 -10.04
N ALA A 115 -3.70 6.55 -9.77
CA ALA A 115 -4.91 6.77 -10.56
C ALA A 115 -6.17 6.77 -9.70
N LEU A 116 -7.13 7.60 -10.10
CA LEU A 116 -8.48 7.63 -9.53
C LEU A 116 -9.46 7.03 -10.54
N GLN A 117 -10.28 6.11 -10.06
CA GLN A 117 -11.27 5.40 -10.88
C GLN A 117 -12.66 5.54 -10.27
N VAL A 118 -13.67 5.56 -11.14
CA VAL A 118 -15.07 5.57 -10.71
C VAL A 118 -15.93 4.84 -11.75
N ALA A 119 -16.90 4.06 -11.29
CA ALA A 119 -17.94 3.53 -12.15
C ALA A 119 -19.14 4.48 -12.12
N VAL A 120 -19.69 4.81 -13.29
CA VAL A 120 -20.86 5.68 -13.39
C VAL A 120 -21.80 5.13 -14.45
N ASN A 121 -23.10 5.12 -14.13
CA ASN A 121 -24.11 4.79 -15.11
C ASN A 121 -24.10 5.84 -16.25
N PRO A 122 -23.96 5.44 -17.53
CA PRO A 122 -23.98 6.35 -18.67
C PRO A 122 -25.22 7.23 -18.74
N ASP A 123 -26.36 6.77 -18.22
CA ASP A 123 -27.62 7.52 -18.22
C ASP A 123 -27.64 8.64 -17.18
N ASN A 124 -26.76 8.59 -16.17
CA ASN A 124 -26.59 9.64 -15.18
C ASN A 124 -25.77 10.80 -15.76
N ARG A 125 -26.41 11.63 -16.59
CA ARG A 125 -25.78 12.78 -17.27
C ARG A 125 -25.14 13.77 -16.31
N ALA A 126 -25.70 13.95 -15.11
CA ALA A 126 -25.16 14.87 -14.11
C ALA A 126 -23.81 14.36 -13.56
N ALA A 127 -23.74 13.09 -13.18
CA ALA A 127 -22.51 12.47 -12.69
C ALA A 127 -21.45 12.37 -13.81
N CYS A 128 -21.84 11.97 -15.02
CA CYS A 128 -20.95 11.95 -16.18
C CYS A 128 -20.36 13.34 -16.47
N GLY A 129 -21.19 14.39 -16.42
CA GLY A 129 -20.75 15.77 -16.59
C GLY A 129 -19.80 16.24 -15.49
N LEU A 130 -20.05 15.85 -14.23
CA LEU A 130 -19.16 16.12 -13.10
C LEU A 130 -17.79 15.48 -13.30
N PHE A 131 -17.72 14.18 -13.56
CA PHE A 131 -16.45 13.47 -13.70
C PHE A 131 -15.65 13.95 -14.91
N LYS A 132 -16.29 14.22 -16.05
CA LYS A 132 -15.61 14.83 -17.21
C LYS A 132 -15.00 16.19 -16.87
N LYS A 133 -15.75 17.07 -16.17
CA LYS A 133 -15.22 18.36 -15.71
C LYS A 133 -14.09 18.21 -14.70
N ALA A 134 -14.12 17.16 -13.89
CA ALA A 134 -13.05 16.81 -12.97
C ALA A 134 -11.85 16.14 -13.68
N GLY A 135 -11.85 15.98 -15.01
CA GLY A 135 -10.72 15.45 -15.78
C GLY A 135 -10.67 13.93 -15.91
N PHE A 136 -11.76 13.22 -15.62
CA PHE A 136 -11.87 11.79 -15.89
C PHE A 136 -12.16 11.53 -17.37
N SER A 137 -11.57 10.46 -17.90
CA SER A 137 -11.75 9.98 -19.27
C SER A 137 -12.32 8.55 -19.29
N PRO A 138 -13.16 8.18 -20.28
CA PRO A 138 -13.69 6.83 -20.39
C PRO A 138 -12.61 5.79 -20.67
N ARG A 139 -12.76 4.57 -20.13
CA ARG A 139 -12.03 3.39 -20.60
C ARG A 139 -12.98 2.49 -21.41
N PRO A 140 -12.69 2.19 -22.69
CA PRO A 140 -13.61 1.41 -23.54
C PRO A 140 -13.89 -0.01 -23.02
N GLU A 141 -12.97 -0.58 -22.24
CA GLU A 141 -12.94 -1.99 -21.88
C GLU A 141 -13.60 -2.30 -20.53
N LYS A 142 -13.96 -1.26 -19.76
CA LYS A 142 -14.59 -1.36 -18.43
C LYS A 142 -15.67 -0.28 -18.35
N ARG A 143 -16.84 -0.52 -17.74
CA ARG A 143 -17.87 0.51 -17.46
C ARG A 143 -17.38 1.52 -16.39
N ALA A 144 -16.18 2.08 -16.56
CA ALA A 144 -15.49 2.91 -15.59
C ALA A 144 -14.79 4.09 -16.28
N LEU A 145 -14.76 5.23 -15.58
CA LEU A 145 -13.98 6.41 -15.94
C LEU A 145 -12.68 6.43 -15.13
N PHE A 146 -11.62 7.00 -15.71
CA PHE A 146 -10.26 6.99 -15.18
C PHE A 146 -9.64 8.39 -15.22
N LYS A 147 -8.91 8.76 -14.18
CA LYS A 147 -8.07 9.97 -14.15
C LYS A 147 -6.66 9.63 -13.61
N PRO A 148 -5.60 9.81 -14.42
CA PRO A 148 -4.24 9.68 -13.92
C PRO A 148 -3.89 10.84 -12.97
N CYS A 149 -3.08 10.58 -11.95
CA CYS A 149 -2.63 11.63 -11.05
C CYS A 149 -1.51 12.46 -11.70
N ASN A 150 -1.76 13.74 -11.97
CA ASN A 150 -0.77 14.64 -12.57
C ASN A 150 0.28 15.17 -11.58
N ARG A 151 0.20 14.77 -10.29
CA ARG A 151 1.11 15.20 -9.21
C ARG A 151 2.17 14.15 -8.88
N VAL A 152 2.76 13.48 -9.87
CA VAL A 152 3.96 12.67 -9.62
C VAL A 152 5.17 13.59 -9.42
N THR A 153 5.11 14.46 -8.41
CA THR A 153 6.22 15.30 -7.97
C THR A 153 6.07 15.65 -6.48
N ALA A 154 7.06 15.17 -5.71
CA ALA A 154 7.63 15.74 -4.50
C ALA A 154 6.72 16.02 -3.26
N ALA A 155 7.08 15.32 -2.17
CA ALA A 155 7.13 15.80 -0.78
C ALA A 155 5.83 16.30 -0.09
N ARG A 156 5.27 15.40 0.73
CA ARG A 156 4.68 15.61 2.07
C ARG A 156 3.56 16.66 2.30
N LYS A 157 2.46 16.18 2.90
CA LYS A 157 2.02 16.55 4.26
C LYS A 157 1.46 15.29 4.95
N VAL A 158 2.09 14.89 6.05
CA VAL A 158 1.71 13.73 6.87
C VAL A 158 0.58 14.19 7.81
N PRO A 159 -0.56 13.49 7.90
CA PRO A 159 -1.56 13.79 8.92
C PRO A 159 -0.94 13.68 10.31
N ASP A 160 -1.41 14.48 11.25
CA ASP A 160 -1.03 14.39 12.66
C ASP A 160 -1.43 13.00 13.20
N LEU A 161 -0.45 12.20 13.62
CA LEU A 161 -0.54 10.75 13.84
C LEU A 161 -0.20 10.42 15.30
N ASN A 162 -1.05 10.88 16.23
CA ASN A 162 -1.01 10.52 17.65
C ASN A 162 -1.56 9.10 17.94
N GLY A 163 -1.20 8.11 17.11
CA GLY A 163 -1.44 6.69 17.38
C GLY A 163 -0.12 6.02 17.76
N THR A 164 0.13 5.87 19.05
CA THR A 164 1.34 5.33 19.69
C THR A 164 1.51 3.81 19.55
N ALA A 165 1.39 3.26 18.33
CA ALA A 165 1.86 1.91 18.07
C ALA A 165 3.37 1.95 17.81
N ALA A 166 4.16 1.43 18.75
CA ALA A 166 5.61 1.33 18.60
C ALA A 166 5.97 0.57 17.31
N LEU A 167 6.97 1.07 16.59
CA LEU A 167 7.46 0.43 15.37
C LEU A 167 7.91 -1.01 15.67
N PRO A 168 7.58 -1.99 14.80
CA PRO A 168 7.90 -3.38 15.08
C PRO A 168 9.41 -3.58 15.12
N GLN A 169 9.86 -4.22 16.20
CA GLN A 169 11.25 -4.60 16.44
C GLN A 169 11.34 -6.09 16.69
N LEU A 170 12.35 -6.71 16.08
CA LEU A 170 12.70 -8.11 16.22
C LEU A 170 14.17 -8.19 16.66
N ILE A 171 14.46 -9.11 17.57
CA ILE A 171 15.79 -9.28 18.15
C ILE A 171 16.19 -10.73 17.92
N THR A 172 17.38 -10.92 17.38
CA THR A 172 17.99 -12.25 17.18
C THR A 172 19.18 -12.39 18.12
N GLU A 173 20.04 -13.38 17.94
CA GLU A 173 21.24 -13.52 18.77
C GLU A 173 22.18 -12.33 18.54
N ARG A 174 22.47 -12.01 17.27
CA ARG A 174 23.50 -11.05 16.86
C ARG A 174 22.95 -9.76 16.25
N LEU A 175 21.67 -9.75 15.88
CA LEU A 175 21.07 -8.64 15.14
C LEU A 175 19.88 -8.02 15.86
N LEU A 176 19.76 -6.71 15.65
CA LEU A 176 18.56 -5.92 15.87
C LEU A 176 17.91 -5.64 14.51
N LEU A 177 16.66 -6.05 14.35
CA LEU A 177 15.84 -5.82 13.16
C LEU A 177 14.74 -4.84 13.55
N LYS A 178 14.69 -3.66 12.94
CA LYS A 178 13.65 -2.68 13.27
C LYS A 178 13.15 -1.94 12.05
N ALA A 179 11.89 -1.53 12.09
CA ALA A 179 11.44 -0.43 11.26
C ALA A 179 12.12 0.86 11.75
N ILE A 180 12.37 1.78 10.82
CA ILE A 180 13.07 3.04 11.06
C ILE A 180 12.21 4.19 10.57
N ASP A 181 12.50 5.40 11.05
CA ASP A 181 11.92 6.65 10.56
C ASP A 181 12.95 7.50 9.80
N GLU A 182 12.55 8.68 9.34
CA GLU A 182 13.40 9.56 8.53
C GLU A 182 14.69 10.01 9.21
N SER A 183 14.83 9.85 10.53
CA SER A 183 16.08 10.15 11.24
C SER A 183 17.23 9.24 10.80
N TYR A 184 16.91 8.02 10.34
CA TYR A 184 17.89 7.03 9.84
C TYR A 184 18.24 7.20 8.35
N ALA A 185 17.76 8.27 7.70
CA ALA A 185 17.96 8.45 6.26
C ALA A 185 19.44 8.57 5.87
N SER A 186 20.28 9.09 6.77
CA SER A 186 21.73 9.22 6.53
C SER A 186 22.42 7.85 6.49
N GLU A 187 22.05 6.95 7.39
CA GLU A 187 22.56 5.59 7.53
C GLU A 187 22.08 4.70 6.37
N VAL A 188 20.83 4.86 5.97
CA VAL A 188 20.28 4.21 4.78
C VAL A 188 20.96 4.71 3.51
N LEU A 189 21.22 6.01 3.41
CA LEU A 189 21.93 6.58 2.29
C LEU A 189 23.37 6.07 2.20
N ASP A 190 24.11 6.03 3.32
CA ASP A 190 25.44 5.43 3.41
C ASP A 190 25.41 3.98 2.90
N PHE A 191 24.47 3.17 3.43
CA PHE A 191 24.26 1.78 3.02
C PHE A 191 24.12 1.64 1.51
N PHE A 192 23.28 2.46 0.86
CA PHE A 192 23.12 2.37 -0.59
C PHE A 192 24.32 2.87 -1.38
N LYS A 193 24.97 3.96 -0.95
CA LYS A 193 26.15 4.52 -1.63
C LYS A 193 27.30 3.52 -1.68
N ARG A 194 27.68 2.95 -0.53
CA ARG A 194 28.79 2.00 -0.42
C ARG A 194 28.51 0.64 -1.08
N ASN A 195 27.24 0.28 -1.22
CA ASN A 195 26.83 -0.97 -1.87
C ASN A 195 26.37 -0.80 -3.31
N ARG A 196 26.45 0.40 -3.91
CA ARG A 196 25.90 0.72 -5.24
C ARG A 196 26.30 -0.29 -6.31
N GLY A 197 27.61 -0.49 -6.52
CA GLY A 197 28.10 -1.42 -7.54
C GLY A 197 27.83 -2.90 -7.24
N PHE A 198 27.60 -3.25 -5.98
CA PHE A 198 27.25 -4.61 -5.57
C PHE A 198 25.76 -4.91 -5.80
N LEU A 199 24.88 -4.00 -5.35
CA LEU A 199 23.43 -4.18 -5.40
C LEU A 199 22.84 -3.97 -6.79
N GLN A 200 23.45 -3.12 -7.62
CA GLN A 200 22.96 -2.86 -8.98
C GLN A 200 22.79 -4.14 -9.83
N LYS A 201 23.55 -5.20 -9.55
CA LYS A 201 23.43 -6.50 -10.23
C LYS A 201 22.12 -7.23 -9.95
N TRP A 202 21.46 -6.87 -8.85
CA TRP A 202 20.34 -7.59 -8.24
C TRP A 202 19.08 -6.75 -8.10
N GLU A 203 19.15 -5.46 -8.40
CA GLU A 203 18.07 -4.50 -8.16
C GLU A 203 17.64 -3.78 -9.46
N PRO A 204 16.41 -3.25 -9.51
CA PRO A 204 15.98 -2.37 -10.59
C PRO A 204 16.86 -1.14 -10.74
N LEU A 205 16.76 -0.49 -11.90
CA LEU A 205 17.38 0.82 -12.09
C LEU A 205 16.85 1.81 -11.05
N ARG A 206 17.78 2.56 -10.46
CA ARG A 206 17.46 3.58 -9.48
C ARG A 206 17.32 4.93 -10.18
N PRO A 207 16.36 5.78 -9.78
CA PRO A 207 16.27 7.14 -10.30
C PRO A 207 17.51 7.95 -9.91
N ALA A 208 17.78 9.03 -10.64
CA ALA A 208 19.00 9.83 -10.47
C ALA A 208 19.15 10.40 -9.05
N ASP A 209 18.02 10.76 -8.42
CA ASP A 209 17.95 11.32 -7.08
C ASP A 209 17.95 10.26 -5.97
N PHE A 210 17.98 8.96 -6.30
CA PHE A 210 17.97 7.86 -5.31
C PHE A 210 19.08 8.01 -4.26
N TYR A 211 20.28 8.44 -4.67
CA TYR A 211 21.43 8.59 -3.78
C TYR A 211 21.49 9.96 -3.08
N THR A 212 20.32 10.55 -2.81
CA THR A 212 20.17 11.80 -2.04
C THR A 212 19.50 11.52 -0.70
N LEU A 213 19.81 12.36 0.30
CA LEU A 213 19.19 12.26 1.61
C LEU A 213 17.67 12.50 1.53
N GLU A 214 17.25 13.44 0.69
CA GLU A 214 15.85 13.80 0.51
C GLU A 214 15.03 12.62 -0.04
N TYR A 215 15.55 11.91 -1.05
CA TYR A 215 14.88 10.73 -1.59
C TYR A 215 14.77 9.62 -0.54
N GLN A 216 15.85 9.33 0.19
CA GLN A 216 15.81 8.28 1.23
C GLN A 216 14.84 8.61 2.36
N LYS A 217 14.73 9.89 2.77
CA LYS A 217 13.69 10.33 3.72
C LYS A 217 12.29 10.03 3.18
N LYS A 218 12.00 10.42 1.93
CA LYS A 218 10.69 10.19 1.28
C LYS A 218 10.35 8.70 1.23
N GLU A 219 11.30 7.86 0.83
CA GLU A 219 11.10 6.41 0.77
C GLU A 219 10.82 5.81 2.15
N ILE A 220 11.59 6.16 3.19
CA ILE A 220 11.36 5.66 4.55
C ILE A 220 9.95 6.04 5.05
N ILE A 221 9.51 7.28 4.79
CA ILE A 221 8.16 7.73 5.14
C ILE A 221 7.10 6.89 4.40
N SER A 222 7.30 6.63 3.11
CA SER A 222 6.41 5.79 2.30
C SER A 222 6.33 4.35 2.83
N GLU A 223 7.47 3.79 3.23
CA GLU A 223 7.57 2.47 3.85
C GLU A 223 6.78 2.42 5.16
N LEU A 224 6.99 3.41 6.05
CA LEU A 224 6.25 3.50 7.31
C LEU A 224 4.74 3.62 7.12
N LEU A 225 4.27 4.42 6.15
CA LEU A 225 2.86 4.53 5.84
C LEU A 225 2.29 3.19 5.32
N SER A 226 3.04 2.48 4.49
CA SER A 226 2.64 1.16 3.99
C SER A 226 2.63 0.09 5.09
N MET A 227 3.54 0.19 6.07
CA MET A 227 3.56 -0.66 7.26
C MET A 227 2.37 -0.40 8.18
N ARG A 228 2.01 0.86 8.40
CA ARG A 228 0.83 1.24 9.19
C ARG A 228 -0.46 0.72 8.58
N ARG A 229 -0.52 0.60 7.24
CA ARG A 229 -1.64 0.00 6.50
C ARG A 229 -1.61 -1.53 6.45
N GLY A 230 -0.58 -2.18 7.00
CA GLY A 230 -0.44 -3.64 6.95
C GLY A 230 -0.20 -4.21 5.54
N ALA A 231 0.08 -3.35 4.55
CA ALA A 231 0.34 -3.76 3.16
C ALA A 231 1.74 -4.37 2.98
N MET A 232 2.67 -4.01 3.87
CA MET A 232 4.02 -4.54 3.90
C MET A 232 4.66 -4.44 5.30
N TYR A 233 5.76 -5.13 5.55
CA TYR A 233 6.61 -4.93 6.74
C TYR A 233 8.08 -4.93 6.33
N LYS A 234 8.83 -3.88 6.71
CA LYS A 234 10.27 -3.78 6.44
C LYS A 234 11.06 -3.70 7.73
N PHE A 235 12.15 -4.44 7.77
CA PHE A 235 13.11 -4.45 8.85
C PHE A 235 14.47 -4.09 8.29
N TRP A 236 15.07 -3.05 8.84
CA TRP A 236 16.48 -2.74 8.64
C TRP A 236 17.30 -3.48 9.69
N LEU A 237 18.42 -4.05 9.25
CA LEU A 237 19.29 -4.90 10.06
C LEU A 237 20.43 -4.07 10.60
N PHE A 238 20.62 -4.16 11.91
CA PHE A 238 21.72 -3.59 12.67
C PHE A 238 22.40 -4.73 13.42
N LYS A 239 23.74 -4.70 13.51
CA LYS A 239 24.42 -5.56 14.47
C LYS A 239 24.08 -5.08 15.87
N LYS A 240 23.99 -5.99 16.82
CA LYS A 240 24.05 -5.61 18.24
C LYS A 240 25.48 -5.15 18.50
N GLU A 241 25.68 -3.84 18.62
CA GLU A 241 26.95 -3.27 19.06
C GLU A 241 26.84 -2.87 20.54
N GLU A 242 27.98 -2.86 21.24
CA GLU A 242 28.06 -2.41 22.64
C GLU A 242 27.85 -0.90 22.78
N ASP A 243 28.03 -0.13 21.69
CA ASP A 243 27.83 1.32 21.63
C ASP A 243 26.50 1.68 20.91
N PRO A 244 25.48 2.18 21.63
CA PRO A 244 24.18 2.58 21.08
C PRO A 244 24.26 3.72 20.04
N GLY A 245 25.36 4.48 20.01
CA GLY A 245 25.53 5.65 19.14
C GLY A 245 26.00 5.36 17.71
N CYS A 246 26.46 4.14 17.42
CA CYS A 246 27.14 3.80 16.15
C CYS A 246 26.46 2.66 15.36
N SER A 247 25.14 2.50 15.49
CA SER A 247 24.42 1.39 14.83
C SER A 247 24.32 1.59 13.31
N ARG A 248 25.26 0.99 12.57
CA ARG A 248 25.29 0.98 11.11
C ARG A 248 24.27 0.02 10.51
N VAL A 249 23.60 0.45 9.44
CA VAL A 249 22.74 -0.42 8.61
C VAL A 249 23.60 -1.41 7.83
N ILE A 250 23.35 -2.71 8.03
CA ILE A 250 24.04 -3.81 7.33
C ILE A 250 23.16 -4.58 6.35
N GLY A 251 21.86 -4.29 6.29
CA GLY A 251 20.94 -4.93 5.36
C GLY A 251 19.48 -4.57 5.61
N SER A 252 18.59 -5.15 4.82
CA SER A 252 17.14 -5.10 5.05
C SER A 252 16.45 -6.38 4.60
N ALA A 253 15.32 -6.68 5.25
CA ALA A 253 14.37 -7.70 4.86
C ALA A 253 12.97 -7.08 4.81
N ALA A 254 12.16 -7.46 3.81
CA ALA A 254 10.84 -6.93 3.59
C ALA A 254 9.85 -8.04 3.22
N LEU A 255 8.68 -8.00 3.82
CA LEU A 255 7.48 -8.73 3.42
C LEU A 255 6.60 -7.73 2.67
N SER A 256 6.50 -7.85 1.35
CA SER A 256 5.76 -6.93 0.49
C SER A 256 4.55 -7.59 -0.15
N CYS A 257 3.62 -6.76 -0.64
CA CYS A 257 2.39 -7.20 -1.30
C CYS A 257 1.62 -8.21 -0.44
N ILE A 258 1.39 -7.88 0.83
CA ILE A 258 0.68 -8.76 1.75
C ILE A 258 -0.77 -8.89 1.29
N ALA A 259 -1.13 -10.08 0.86
CA ALA A 259 -2.48 -10.44 0.45
C ALA A 259 -3.18 -11.18 1.59
N ARG A 260 -4.36 -10.68 1.96
CA ARG A 260 -5.25 -11.28 2.97
C ARG A 260 -6.35 -12.13 2.32
N GLY A 261 -7.22 -12.73 3.13
CA GLY A 261 -8.36 -13.51 2.64
C GLY A 261 -7.96 -14.96 2.35
N CYS A 262 -8.32 -15.48 1.18
CA CYS A 262 -8.01 -16.86 0.79
C CYS A 262 -6.52 -17.09 0.46
N PHE A 263 -5.78 -16.04 0.09
CA PHE A 263 -4.38 -16.21 -0.32
C PHE A 263 -3.40 -16.22 0.85
N GLN A 264 -3.62 -15.39 1.89
CA GLN A 264 -2.74 -15.23 3.07
C GLN A 264 -1.24 -15.34 2.73
N SER A 265 -0.78 -14.50 1.79
CA SER A 265 0.54 -14.64 1.18
C SER A 265 1.28 -13.30 1.10
N CYS A 266 2.59 -13.36 0.90
CA CYS A 266 3.42 -12.18 0.65
C CYS A 266 4.68 -12.55 -0.14
N PHE A 267 5.37 -11.52 -0.65
CA PHE A 267 6.70 -11.67 -1.24
C PHE A 267 7.78 -11.28 -0.24
N LEU A 268 8.80 -12.12 -0.12
CA LEU A 268 10.00 -11.88 0.67
C LEU A 268 11.10 -11.29 -0.22
N GLY A 269 11.55 -10.08 0.12
CA GLY A 269 12.72 -9.43 -0.47
C GLY A 269 13.77 -9.13 0.59
N TYR A 270 15.05 -9.28 0.25
CA TYR A 270 16.13 -8.94 1.17
C TYR A 270 17.41 -8.53 0.45
N ARG A 271 18.23 -7.76 1.16
CA ARG A 271 19.52 -7.26 0.69
C ARG A 271 20.50 -7.15 1.83
N MET A 272 21.77 -7.37 1.51
CA MET A 272 22.86 -7.38 2.48
C MET A 272 23.98 -6.46 2.01
N ASP A 273 24.64 -5.83 2.96
CA ASP A 273 25.92 -5.19 2.77
C ASP A 273 26.95 -6.20 2.25
N LYS A 274 27.66 -5.85 1.17
CA LYS A 274 28.74 -6.64 0.59
C LYS A 274 29.74 -7.10 1.65
N ALA A 275 30.14 -6.20 2.55
CA ALA A 275 31.15 -6.47 3.59
C ALA A 275 30.66 -7.46 4.67
N GLU A 276 29.35 -7.65 4.79
CA GLU A 276 28.72 -8.49 5.81
C GLU A 276 28.09 -9.76 5.20
N THR A 277 28.33 -10.03 3.91
CA THR A 277 27.90 -11.26 3.24
C THR A 277 28.63 -12.50 3.77
N ASN A 278 28.03 -13.69 3.58
CA ASN A 278 28.58 -14.99 3.96
C ASN A 278 28.86 -15.20 5.47
N ARG A 279 28.33 -14.34 6.36
CA ARG A 279 28.46 -14.46 7.83
C ARG A 279 27.24 -15.08 8.53
N GLY A 280 26.27 -15.55 7.75
CA GLY A 280 25.03 -16.15 8.26
C GLY A 280 23.95 -15.16 8.71
N TYR A 281 24.28 -13.87 8.85
CA TYR A 281 23.36 -12.82 9.32
C TYR A 281 22.02 -12.76 8.57
N MET A 282 22.03 -12.85 7.23
CA MET A 282 20.76 -12.82 6.48
C MET A 282 19.90 -14.05 6.78
N THR A 283 20.50 -15.23 6.95
CA THR A 283 19.74 -16.45 7.30
C THR A 283 19.12 -16.31 8.69
N GLU A 284 19.89 -15.79 9.66
CA GLU A 284 19.42 -15.50 11.01
C GLU A 284 18.28 -14.49 11.03
N ALA A 285 18.46 -13.35 10.35
CA ALA A 285 17.44 -12.31 10.23
C ALA A 285 16.14 -12.85 9.62
N LEU A 286 16.24 -13.61 8.53
CA LEU A 286 15.08 -14.13 7.82
C LEU A 286 14.32 -15.18 8.62
N ARG A 287 14.99 -16.02 9.44
CA ARG A 287 14.26 -16.92 10.37
C ARG A 287 13.29 -16.15 11.26
N CYS A 288 13.75 -15.03 11.80
CA CYS A 288 12.94 -14.18 12.67
C CYS A 288 11.81 -13.45 11.89
N VAL A 289 12.08 -12.98 10.68
CA VAL A 289 11.06 -12.35 9.81
C VAL A 289 10.01 -13.36 9.33
N ILE A 290 10.39 -14.60 9.05
CA ILE A 290 9.48 -15.69 8.69
C ILE A 290 8.58 -16.06 9.88
N ASP A 291 9.16 -16.19 11.08
CA ASP A 291 8.38 -16.39 12.31
C ASP A 291 7.36 -15.26 12.51
N PHE A 292 7.79 -14.01 12.33
CA PHE A 292 6.90 -12.85 12.35
C PHE A 292 5.76 -12.97 11.32
N ALA A 293 6.05 -13.36 10.09
CA ALA A 293 5.05 -13.54 9.04
C ALA A 293 4.00 -14.62 9.38
N PHE A 294 4.44 -15.79 9.83
CA PHE A 294 3.54 -16.92 10.10
C PHE A 294 2.81 -16.82 11.44
N ASN A 295 3.45 -16.29 12.48
CA ASN A 295 2.91 -16.31 13.83
C ASN A 295 2.28 -14.98 14.23
N ARG A 296 2.87 -13.84 13.86
CA ARG A 296 2.27 -12.53 14.15
C ARG A 296 1.31 -12.09 13.05
N LEU A 297 1.73 -12.16 11.79
CA LEU A 297 0.86 -11.77 10.69
C LEU A 297 -0.16 -12.85 10.31
N ARG A 298 0.01 -14.10 10.77
CA ARG A 298 -0.88 -15.23 10.43
C ARG A 298 -0.99 -15.49 8.93
N LEU A 299 0.09 -15.26 8.19
CA LEU A 299 0.17 -15.66 6.79
C LEU A 299 0.31 -17.19 6.68
N HIS A 300 -0.10 -17.73 5.56
CA HIS A 300 0.03 -19.15 5.22
C HIS A 300 1.26 -19.41 4.33
N ARG A 301 1.63 -18.43 3.50
CA ARG A 301 2.63 -18.59 2.45
C ARG A 301 3.57 -17.39 2.33
N ILE A 302 4.83 -17.66 2.02
CA ILE A 302 5.86 -16.66 1.73
C ILE A 302 6.57 -17.05 0.44
N GLU A 303 6.66 -16.12 -0.52
CA GLU A 303 7.32 -16.35 -1.81
C GLU A 303 8.59 -15.53 -1.94
N ALA A 304 9.71 -16.16 -2.31
CA ALA A 304 10.96 -15.50 -2.64
C ALA A 304 11.30 -15.77 -4.12
N ASN A 305 11.37 -14.70 -4.92
CA ASN A 305 11.69 -14.79 -6.34
C ASN A 305 13.17 -14.44 -6.54
N ILE A 306 13.95 -15.38 -7.07
CA ILE A 306 15.41 -15.28 -7.10
C ILE A 306 15.93 -15.52 -8.51
N MET A 307 16.72 -14.60 -9.05
CA MET A 307 17.38 -14.82 -10.33
C MET A 307 18.25 -16.09 -10.33
N PRO A 308 18.20 -16.94 -11.37
CA PRO A 308 18.96 -18.20 -11.45
C PRO A 308 20.44 -18.09 -11.08
N ARG A 309 21.11 -17.02 -11.53
CA ARG A 309 22.54 -16.75 -11.28
C ARG A 309 22.86 -16.29 -9.85
N ASN A 310 21.86 -15.94 -9.04
CA ASN A 310 22.08 -15.47 -7.66
C ASN A 310 22.16 -16.65 -6.68
N HIS A 311 23.24 -17.42 -6.80
CA HIS A 311 23.49 -18.61 -5.98
C HIS A 311 23.54 -18.30 -4.47
N ALA A 312 24.01 -17.10 -4.08
CA ALA A 312 24.06 -16.71 -2.68
C ALA A 312 22.65 -16.58 -2.08
N SER A 313 21.74 -15.90 -2.79
CA SER A 313 20.35 -15.75 -2.36
C SER A 313 19.63 -17.10 -2.36
N ARG A 314 19.84 -17.93 -3.39
CA ARG A 314 19.29 -19.29 -3.47
C ARG A 314 19.67 -20.14 -2.24
N ARG A 315 20.96 -20.16 -1.87
CA ARG A 315 21.43 -20.90 -0.69
C ARG A 315 20.79 -20.42 0.61
N VAL A 316 20.43 -19.14 0.71
CA VAL A 316 19.77 -18.61 1.91
C VAL A 316 18.37 -19.21 2.04
N VAL A 317 17.55 -19.15 0.99
CA VAL A 317 16.17 -19.68 1.05
C VAL A 317 16.14 -21.20 1.17
N GLU A 318 17.07 -21.92 0.53
CA GLU A 318 17.21 -23.38 0.68
C GLU A 318 17.50 -23.75 2.15
N LYS A 319 18.40 -23.04 2.82
CA LYS A 319 18.69 -23.23 4.27
C LYS A 319 17.52 -22.89 5.19
N LEU A 320 16.57 -22.11 4.70
CA LEU A 320 15.35 -21.72 5.41
C LEU A 320 14.18 -22.65 5.10
N GLY A 321 14.40 -23.71 4.30
CA GLY A 321 13.39 -24.70 3.96
C GLY A 321 12.44 -24.30 2.85
N PHE A 322 12.76 -23.27 2.05
CA PHE A 322 11.92 -22.94 0.90
C PHE A 322 12.03 -24.01 -0.18
N HIS A 323 10.89 -24.36 -0.78
CA HIS A 323 10.78 -25.30 -1.89
C HIS A 323 10.73 -24.56 -3.22
N TYR A 324 11.38 -25.11 -4.24
CA TYR A 324 11.33 -24.58 -5.60
C TYR A 324 10.02 -25.01 -6.30
N GLU A 325 9.25 -24.05 -6.80
CA GLU A 325 7.98 -24.32 -7.51
C GLU A 325 8.04 -24.06 -9.02
N GLY A 326 9.07 -23.38 -9.52
CA GLY A 326 9.20 -23.18 -10.96
C GLY A 326 10.00 -21.94 -11.36
N LEU A 327 10.15 -21.76 -12.68
CA LEU A 327 10.83 -20.62 -13.28
C LEU A 327 9.81 -19.65 -13.90
N ALA A 328 9.77 -18.42 -13.40
CA ALA A 328 9.08 -17.33 -14.06
C ALA A 328 10.02 -16.68 -15.07
N ARG A 329 9.71 -16.81 -16.36
CA ARG A 329 10.50 -16.21 -17.44
C ARG A 329 10.22 -14.71 -17.53
N GLN A 330 11.28 -13.91 -17.74
CA GLN A 330 11.20 -12.45 -17.90
C GLN A 330 10.36 -11.77 -16.80
N TYR A 331 10.55 -12.22 -15.55
CA TYR A 331 9.66 -11.89 -14.44
C TYR A 331 9.81 -10.44 -13.93
N LEU A 332 11.04 -9.95 -13.79
CA LEU A 332 11.31 -8.60 -13.30
C LEU A 332 12.39 -7.90 -14.13
N GLN A 333 12.24 -6.59 -14.29
CA GLN A 333 13.25 -5.75 -14.93
C GLN A 333 14.32 -5.34 -13.91
N ILE A 334 15.49 -5.96 -14.01
CA ILE A 334 16.65 -5.72 -13.14
C ILE A 334 17.74 -5.05 -13.97
N ASN A 335 18.26 -3.93 -13.47
CA ASN A 335 19.31 -3.15 -14.16
C ASN A 335 19.04 -2.94 -15.67
N GLY A 336 17.78 -2.66 -16.02
CA GLY A 336 17.35 -2.39 -17.40
C GLY A 336 17.10 -3.62 -18.28
N ARG A 337 17.13 -4.84 -17.71
CA ARG A 337 16.90 -6.09 -18.46
C ARG A 337 15.81 -6.92 -17.80
N TRP A 338 14.92 -7.50 -18.60
CA TRP A 338 13.96 -8.49 -18.10
C TRP A 338 14.69 -9.79 -17.77
N GLU A 339 14.58 -10.24 -16.52
CA GLU A 339 15.32 -11.36 -15.97
C GLU A 339 14.39 -12.45 -15.46
N ASP A 340 14.78 -13.69 -15.72
CA ASP A 340 14.09 -14.87 -15.19
C ASP A 340 14.26 -14.96 -13.68
N HIS A 341 13.25 -15.48 -12.98
CA HIS A 341 13.29 -15.69 -11.54
C HIS A 341 12.78 -17.08 -11.17
N MET A 342 13.57 -17.80 -10.39
CA MET A 342 13.15 -19.03 -9.71
C MET A 342 12.21 -18.66 -8.57
N ARG A 343 11.04 -19.28 -8.53
CA ARG A 343 10.04 -19.10 -7.49
C ARG A 343 10.30 -20.10 -6.37
N PHE A 344 10.66 -19.58 -5.20
CA PHE A 344 10.83 -20.36 -3.98
C PHE A 344 9.70 -20.02 -3.01
N VAL A 345 9.22 -21.03 -2.30
CA VAL A 345 8.06 -20.89 -1.44
C VAL A 345 8.29 -21.57 -0.11
N LEU A 346 7.90 -20.89 0.96
CA LEU A 346 7.72 -21.48 2.28
C LEU A 346 6.25 -21.43 2.67
N ILE A 347 5.74 -22.56 3.17
CA ILE A 347 4.37 -22.73 3.64
C ILE A 347 4.42 -23.03 5.13
N LYS A 348 3.48 -22.49 5.90
CA LYS A 348 3.39 -22.63 7.36
C LYS A 348 3.21 -24.07 7.81
#